data_AF-A0A9W7FYP4-F1
#
_entry.id   AF-A0A9W7FYP4-F1
#
_cell.length_a   1.000
_cell.length_b   1.000
_cell.length_c   1.000
_cell.angle_alpha   90.00
_cell.angle_beta   90.00
_cell.angle_gamma   90.00
#
_symmetry.space_group_name_H-M   'P 1'
#
loop_
_entity.id
_entity.type
_entity.pdbx_description
1 polymer ?
#
loop_
_entity_poly.entity_id
_entity_poly.type
_entity_poly.pdbx_seq_one_letter_code
_entity_poly.pdbx_strand_id
1 'polypeptide(L)'
;MDNDTTDASTLTFGSLFPPPTSETAETDPILSVAEVYTITNHFINASNDDDTNEVLKKVHAYGRRFHGMGMSGISTSVQFEQLNNMLQDLRDVLLKKSFVSNTTGEELRLHEYEASKLMDLMSTTSTSDEAKCLIPSLKKFTDGQVEEYLELVKKAKLKISEIS
;
A
#
# COMPACT_ATOMS: atom_id res chain seq x y z
N MET A 1 29.65 11.27 -10.31
CA MET A 1 28.59 10.26 -10.18
C MET A 1 28.11 10.40 -8.77
N ASP A 2 27.02 11.15 -8.57
CA ASP A 2 26.42 11.28 -7.26
C ASP A 2 25.86 9.91 -6.89
N ASN A 3 26.42 9.34 -5.84
CA ASN A 3 25.99 8.08 -5.29
C ASN A 3 24.74 8.42 -4.46
N ASP A 4 23.58 8.53 -5.12
CA ASP A 4 22.29 8.69 -4.46
C ASP A 4 22.12 7.50 -3.51
N THR A 5 22.49 7.69 -2.24
CA THR A 5 22.28 6.70 -1.18
C THR A 5 20.79 6.61 -0.94
N THR A 6 20.17 5.57 -1.50
CA THR A 6 18.77 5.23 -1.29
C THR A 6 18.67 4.16 -0.21
N ASP A 7 17.82 4.40 0.79
CA ASP A 7 17.51 3.48 1.86
C ASP A 7 16.05 3.63 2.29
N ALA A 8 15.21 2.73 1.76
CA ALA A 8 13.79 2.69 2.07
C ALA A 8 13.50 2.41 3.55
N SER A 9 14.44 1.84 4.32
CA SER A 9 14.26 1.60 5.75
C SER A 9 14.29 2.89 6.58
N THR A 10 14.89 3.95 6.02
CA THR A 10 14.95 5.30 6.58
C THR A 10 14.13 6.31 5.78
N LEU A 11 13.28 5.83 4.85
CA LEU A 11 12.45 6.65 3.94
C LEU A 11 13.29 7.60 3.07
N THR A 12 14.52 7.20 2.74
CA THR A 12 15.37 7.96 1.81
C THR A 12 15.26 7.35 0.42
N PHE A 13 14.57 8.08 -0.47
CA PHE A 13 14.37 7.67 -1.86
C PHE A 13 15.19 8.56 -2.80
N GLY A 14 15.47 8.04 -3.99
CA GLY A 14 16.21 8.79 -5.01
C GLY A 14 15.41 9.98 -5.54
N SER A 15 16.08 10.88 -6.25
CA SER A 15 15.49 12.11 -6.80
C SER A 15 14.21 11.95 -7.65
N LEU A 16 13.95 10.74 -8.19
CA LEU A 16 12.71 10.41 -8.92
C LEU A 16 11.48 10.24 -8.02
N PHE A 17 11.68 10.04 -6.72
CA PHE A 17 10.62 9.91 -5.71
C PHE A 17 10.88 10.94 -4.61
N PRO A 18 10.76 12.24 -4.92
CA PRO A 18 11.03 13.29 -3.95
C PRO A 18 10.04 13.17 -2.78
N PRO A 19 10.48 13.48 -1.54
CA PRO A 19 9.55 13.60 -0.43
C PRO A 19 8.52 14.69 -0.76
N PRO A 20 7.27 14.60 -0.24
CA PRO A 20 6.27 15.63 -0.49
C PRO A 20 6.77 16.98 0.05
N THR A 21 7.10 17.92 -0.85
CA THR A 21 7.77 19.18 -0.49
C THR A 21 6.83 20.32 -0.07
N SER A 22 5.51 20.11 -0.09
CA SER A 22 4.52 21.12 0.33
C SER A 22 3.12 20.52 0.35
N GLU A 23 2.21 21.07 1.17
CA GLU A 23 0.79 20.67 1.32
C GLU A 23 -0.05 20.65 0.01
N THR A 24 0.54 21.00 -1.13
CA THR A 24 -0.10 21.15 -2.44
C THR A 24 0.58 20.42 -3.58
N ALA A 25 1.69 19.70 -3.35
CA ALA A 25 2.32 18.89 -4.39
C ALA A 25 1.62 17.53 -4.45
N GLU A 26 0.81 17.29 -5.50
CA GLU A 26 0.37 15.93 -5.86
C GLU A 26 1.62 15.11 -6.18
N THR A 27 2.08 14.32 -5.21
CA THR A 27 3.04 13.24 -5.47
C THR A 27 2.26 12.05 -6.02
N ASP A 28 2.80 11.40 -7.06
CA ASP A 28 2.21 10.17 -7.57
C ASP A 28 2.12 9.14 -6.43
N PRO A 29 0.94 8.55 -6.19
CA PRO A 29 0.73 7.73 -5.01
C PRO A 29 1.57 6.45 -5.08
N ILE A 30 2.23 6.10 -3.97
CA ILE A 30 2.84 4.78 -3.84
C ILE A 30 1.74 3.72 -3.69
N LEU A 31 1.60 2.87 -4.71
CA LEU A 31 0.59 1.81 -4.74
C LEU A 31 1.05 0.55 -3.98
N SER A 32 0.11 -0.10 -3.33
CA SER A 32 0.25 -1.48 -2.83
C SER A 32 0.17 -2.50 -3.96
N VAL A 33 0.63 -3.73 -3.70
CA VAL A 33 0.54 -4.85 -4.66
C VAL A 33 -0.93 -5.14 -5.02
N ALA A 34 -1.86 -4.93 -4.09
CA ALA A 34 -3.29 -5.09 -4.34
C ALA A 34 -3.86 -4.07 -5.33
N GLU A 35 -3.45 -2.81 -5.21
CA GLU A 35 -3.86 -1.75 -6.15
C GLU A 35 -3.28 -2.00 -7.54
N VAL A 36 -1.99 -2.36 -7.61
CA VAL A 36 -1.34 -2.71 -8.88
C VAL A 36 -2.05 -3.91 -9.53
N TYR A 37 -2.36 -4.96 -8.78
CA TYR A 37 -3.10 -6.11 -9.32
C TYR A 37 -4.47 -5.70 -9.87
N THR A 38 -5.22 -4.90 -9.11
CA THR A 38 -6.56 -4.45 -9.49
C THR A 38 -6.54 -3.67 -10.82
N ILE A 39 -5.61 -2.72 -10.95
CA ILE A 39 -5.42 -1.91 -12.16
C ILE A 39 -4.98 -2.79 -13.34
N THR A 40 -3.95 -3.61 -13.15
CA THR A 40 -3.41 -4.46 -14.23
C THR A 40 -4.42 -5.51 -14.68
N ASN A 41 -5.23 -6.06 -13.77
CA ASN A 41 -6.28 -7.01 -14.11
C ASN A 41 -7.37 -6.37 -14.97
N HIS A 42 -7.80 -5.15 -14.63
CA HIS A 42 -8.75 -4.42 -15.45
C HIS A 42 -8.20 -4.13 -16.85
N PHE A 43 -6.95 -3.68 -16.94
CA PHE A 43 -6.30 -3.39 -18.22
C PHE A 43 -6.16 -4.63 -19.10
N ILE A 44 -5.72 -5.76 -18.53
CA ILE A 44 -5.57 -7.02 -19.27
C ILE A 44 -6.93 -7.53 -19.75
N ASN A 45 -7.96 -7.49 -18.91
CA ASN A 45 -9.31 -7.93 -19.31
C ASN A 45 -9.95 -7.01 -20.38
N ALA A 46 -9.53 -5.76 -20.46
CA ALA A 46 -9.97 -4.81 -21.48
C ALA A 46 -9.14 -4.88 -22.78
N SER A 47 -7.97 -5.51 -22.76
CA SER A 47 -7.05 -5.61 -23.89
C SER A 47 -7.22 -6.93 -24.63
N ASN A 48 -7.03 -6.94 -25.95
CA ASN A 48 -6.87 -8.18 -26.69
C ASN A 48 -5.49 -8.79 -26.36
N ASP A 49 -5.49 -10.08 -25.97
CA ASP A 49 -4.41 -10.77 -25.23
C ASP A 49 -3.05 -10.85 -25.98
N ASP A 50 -3.07 -10.70 -27.31
CA ASP A 50 -1.90 -10.90 -28.19
C ASP A 50 -0.86 -9.77 -28.13
N ASP A 51 -1.25 -8.53 -27.82
CA ASP A 51 -0.33 -7.37 -27.80
C ASP A 51 0.10 -6.94 -26.38
N THR A 52 -0.36 -7.66 -25.35
CA THR A 52 -0.10 -7.26 -23.97
C THR A 52 1.36 -7.53 -23.59
N ASN A 53 2.06 -6.48 -23.19
CA ASN A 53 3.47 -6.47 -22.80
C ASN A 53 3.81 -7.58 -21.78
N GLU A 54 4.92 -8.30 -21.98
CA GLU A 54 5.36 -9.41 -21.10
C GLU A 54 5.59 -8.97 -19.64
N VAL A 55 6.10 -7.76 -19.42
CA VAL A 55 6.28 -7.18 -18.08
C VAL A 55 4.93 -7.04 -17.40
N LEU A 56 3.92 -6.55 -18.13
CA LEU A 56 2.57 -6.38 -17.59
C LEU A 56 1.94 -7.72 -17.20
N LYS A 57 2.13 -8.76 -18.04
CA LYS A 57 1.70 -10.14 -17.72
C LYS A 57 2.38 -10.67 -16.45
N LYS A 58 3.69 -10.44 -16.29
CA LYS A 58 4.45 -10.84 -15.10
C LYS A 58 4.02 -10.08 -13.84
N VAL A 59 3.80 -8.78 -13.95
CA VAL A 59 3.31 -7.93 -12.84
C VAL A 59 1.92 -8.37 -12.39
N HIS A 60 1.01 -8.63 -13.33
CA HIS A 60 -0.32 -9.16 -13.02
C HIS A 60 -0.25 -10.52 -12.32
N ALA A 61 0.55 -11.46 -12.85
CA ALA A 61 0.71 -12.77 -12.25
C ALA A 61 1.31 -12.71 -10.83
N TYR A 62 2.27 -11.81 -10.60
CA TYR A 62 2.82 -11.55 -9.27
C TYR A 62 1.75 -10.97 -8.34
N GLY A 63 1.06 -9.92 -8.77
CA GLY A 63 0.00 -9.27 -8.03
C GLY A 63 -1.10 -10.25 -7.62
N ARG A 64 -1.57 -11.07 -8.57
CA ARG A 64 -2.56 -12.13 -8.34
C ARG A 64 -2.18 -13.08 -7.21
N ARG A 65 -0.89 -13.35 -7.05
CA ARG A 65 -0.38 -14.30 -6.05
C ARG A 65 -0.10 -13.65 -4.70
N PHE A 66 0.35 -12.39 -4.69
CA PHE A 66 0.96 -11.76 -3.51
C PHE A 66 0.26 -10.49 -3.02
N HIS A 67 -0.90 -10.13 -3.56
CA HIS A 67 -1.60 -8.91 -3.15
C HIS A 67 -2.05 -8.85 -1.67
N GLY A 68 -2.02 -9.95 -0.91
CA GLY A 68 -2.32 -9.97 0.53
C GLY A 68 -3.79 -9.73 0.94
N MET A 69 -4.60 -9.10 0.09
CA MET A 69 -5.98 -8.65 0.39
C MET A 69 -7.12 -9.66 0.12
N GLY A 70 -6.81 -10.93 -0.17
CA GLY A 70 -7.85 -11.98 -0.30
C GLY A 70 -8.79 -11.88 -1.51
N MET A 71 -8.44 -11.10 -2.53
CA MET A 71 -9.22 -10.87 -3.75
C MET A 71 -9.30 -12.14 -4.63
N SER A 72 -10.51 -12.67 -4.83
CA SER A 72 -10.84 -13.60 -5.91
C SER A 72 -11.58 -12.93 -7.09
N GLY A 73 -11.31 -13.38 -8.32
CA GLY A 73 -12.26 -13.24 -9.43
C GLY A 73 -12.80 -11.84 -9.78
N ILE A 74 -11.95 -10.85 -10.05
CA ILE A 74 -12.38 -9.55 -10.59
C ILE A 74 -12.69 -9.71 -12.09
N SER A 75 -13.96 -9.91 -12.44
CA SER A 75 -14.38 -10.16 -13.82
C SER A 75 -15.23 -9.06 -14.45
N THR A 76 -15.71 -8.10 -13.64
CA THR A 76 -16.58 -7.01 -14.12
C THR A 76 -15.99 -5.64 -13.82
N SER A 77 -16.34 -4.63 -14.63
CA SER A 77 -15.96 -3.23 -14.37
C SER A 77 -16.50 -2.71 -13.03
N VAL A 78 -17.71 -3.15 -12.63
CA VAL A 78 -18.32 -2.79 -11.35
C VAL A 78 -17.50 -3.31 -10.16
N GLN A 79 -17.07 -4.58 -10.20
CA GLN A 79 -16.19 -5.15 -9.17
C GLN A 79 -14.84 -4.44 -9.13
N PHE A 80 -14.29 -4.07 -10.29
CA PHE A 80 -13.06 -3.27 -10.37
C PHE A 80 -13.23 -1.92 -9.66
N GLU A 81 -14.26 -1.14 -9.99
CA GLU A 81 -14.47 0.19 -9.39
C GLU A 81 -14.69 0.09 -7.88
N GLN A 82 -15.51 -0.87 -7.42
CA GLN A 82 -15.74 -1.09 -6.00
C GLN A 82 -14.44 -1.42 -5.25
N LEU A 83 -13.66 -2.36 -5.77
CA LEU A 83 -12.41 -2.77 -5.14
C LEU A 83 -11.37 -1.65 -5.16
N ASN A 84 -11.23 -0.95 -6.28
CA ASN A 84 -10.31 0.17 -6.41
C ASN A 84 -10.66 1.28 -5.40
N ASN A 85 -11.94 1.62 -5.26
CA ASN A 85 -12.38 2.62 -4.29
C ASN A 85 -12.10 2.17 -2.85
N MET A 86 -12.34 0.90 -2.51
CA MET A 86 -12.06 0.39 -1.16
C MET A 86 -10.57 0.40 -0.82
N LEU A 87 -9.69 0.09 -1.79
CA LEU A 87 -8.24 0.14 -1.59
C LEU A 87 -7.75 1.57 -1.44
N GLN A 88 -8.28 2.50 -2.26
CA GLN A 88 -7.98 3.93 -2.14
C GLN A 88 -8.47 4.50 -0.80
N ASP A 89 -9.70 4.17 -0.39
CA ASP A 89 -10.26 4.56 0.91
C ASP A 89 -9.41 4.05 2.07
N LEU A 90 -8.92 2.80 2.01
CA LEU A 90 -8.02 2.26 3.03
C LEU A 90 -6.72 3.07 3.09
N ARG A 91 -6.08 3.32 1.94
CA ARG A 91 -4.86 4.13 1.88
C ARG A 91 -5.09 5.53 2.46
N ASP A 92 -6.17 6.19 2.07
CA ASP A 92 -6.56 7.50 2.58
C ASP A 92 -6.74 7.52 4.09
N VAL A 93 -7.41 6.51 4.64
CA VAL A 93 -7.62 6.37 6.09
C VAL A 93 -6.28 6.16 6.80
N LEU A 94 -5.38 5.34 6.25
CA LEU A 94 -4.05 5.12 6.82
C LEU A 94 -3.22 6.42 6.82
N LEU A 95 -3.23 7.17 5.72
CA LEU A 95 -2.44 8.41 5.58
C LEU A 95 -2.98 9.58 6.41
N LYS A 96 -4.31 9.70 6.53
CA LYS A 96 -4.95 10.77 7.33
C LYS A 96 -4.86 10.51 8.83
N LYS A 97 -4.70 9.24 9.25
CA LYS A 97 -4.60 8.88 10.65
C LYS A 97 -3.26 9.32 11.22
N SER A 98 -3.33 10.24 12.18
CA SER A 98 -2.17 10.76 12.89
C SER A 98 -2.18 10.42 14.37
N PHE A 99 -0.99 10.50 14.96
CA PHE A 99 -0.77 10.35 16.39
C PHE A 99 0.09 11.50 16.90
N VAL A 100 0.04 11.76 18.20
CA VAL A 100 0.97 12.71 18.84
C VAL A 100 2.13 11.92 19.43
N SER A 101 3.35 12.31 19.08
CA SER A 101 4.57 11.76 19.66
C SER A 101 4.62 12.06 21.16
N ASN A 102 4.71 11.02 21.99
CA ASN A 102 4.86 11.18 23.43
C ASN A 102 6.21 11.81 23.83
N THR A 103 7.18 11.82 22.92
CA THR A 103 8.55 12.30 23.19
C THR A 103 8.77 13.71 22.67
N THR A 104 8.29 14.02 21.45
CA THR A 104 8.52 15.31 20.80
C THR A 104 7.29 16.21 20.81
N GLY A 105 6.10 15.67 21.09
CA GLY A 105 4.82 16.38 20.95
C GLY A 105 4.41 16.62 19.50
N GLU A 106 5.20 16.15 18.53
CA GLU A 106 4.95 16.35 17.11
C GLU A 106 3.88 15.37 16.58
N GLU A 107 3.19 15.79 15.53
CA GLU A 107 2.25 14.95 14.82
C GLU A 107 3.00 13.90 13.99
N LEU A 108 2.74 12.63 14.27
CA LEU A 108 3.25 11.47 13.54
C LEU A 108 2.20 11.00 12.54
N ARG A 109 2.61 10.87 11.28
CA ARG A 109 1.80 10.31 10.19
C ARG A 109 2.59 9.24 9.44
N LEU A 110 1.87 8.33 8.79
CA LEU A 110 2.49 7.39 7.87
C LEU A 110 3.00 8.12 6.64
N HIS A 111 4.16 7.70 6.17
CA HIS A 111 4.60 7.99 4.81
C HIS A 111 3.84 7.08 3.83
N GLU A 112 3.66 7.50 2.57
CA GLU A 112 2.96 6.70 1.55
C GLU A 112 3.55 5.29 1.38
N TYR A 113 4.88 5.20 1.40
CA TYR A 113 5.60 3.93 1.40
C TYR A 113 5.19 3.02 2.57
N GLU A 114 5.07 3.56 3.77
CA GLU A 114 4.69 2.77 4.95
C GLU A 114 3.25 2.28 4.86
N ALA A 115 2.33 3.13 4.39
CA ALA A 115 0.94 2.74 4.17
C ALA A 115 0.82 1.62 3.12
N SER A 116 1.50 1.76 1.98
CA SER A 116 1.56 0.72 0.93
C SER A 116 2.12 -0.60 1.48
N LYS A 117 3.24 -0.55 2.22
CA LYS A 117 3.84 -1.76 2.80
C LYS A 117 2.96 -2.41 3.88
N LEU A 118 2.25 -1.63 4.69
CA LEU A 118 1.29 -2.16 5.66
C LEU A 118 0.12 -2.88 4.97
N MET A 119 -0.35 -2.38 3.82
CA MET A 119 -1.38 -3.05 3.01
C MET A 119 -0.86 -4.36 2.38
N ASP A 120 0.43 -4.42 2.03
CA ASP A 120 1.08 -5.61 1.46
C ASP A 120 1.33 -6.73 2.50
N LEU A 121 1.39 -6.39 3.80
CA LEU A 121 1.58 -7.40 4.83
C LEU A 121 0.44 -8.42 4.83
N MET A 122 0.75 -9.65 5.21
CA MET A 122 -0.23 -10.72 5.43
C MET A 122 -1.01 -10.46 6.73
N SER A 123 -1.80 -9.38 6.71
CA SER A 123 -2.30 -8.64 7.87
C SER A 123 -3.14 -9.46 8.86
N THR A 124 -3.71 -10.59 8.46
CA THR A 124 -4.54 -11.43 9.35
C THR A 124 -3.78 -12.01 10.54
N THR A 125 -2.45 -12.14 10.44
CA THR A 125 -1.60 -12.68 11.51
C THR A 125 -0.47 -11.75 11.93
N SER A 126 -0.28 -10.62 11.26
CA SER A 126 0.84 -9.73 11.53
C SER A 126 0.71 -9.03 12.88
N THR A 127 1.82 -8.99 13.60
CA THR A 127 1.97 -8.29 14.89
C THR A 127 2.66 -6.94 14.69
N SER A 128 2.56 -6.05 15.67
CA SER A 128 3.30 -4.78 15.69
C SER A 128 4.81 -5.00 15.60
N ASP A 129 5.34 -5.98 16.32
CA ASP A 129 6.76 -6.37 16.27
C ASP A 129 7.20 -6.80 14.87
N GLU A 130 6.42 -7.68 14.21
CA GLU A 130 6.71 -8.13 12.85
C GLU A 130 6.67 -6.95 11.88
N ALA A 131 5.64 -6.10 11.97
CA ALA A 131 5.50 -4.93 11.11
C ALA A 131 6.68 -3.95 11.28
N LYS A 132 7.13 -3.69 12.50
CA LYS A 132 8.32 -2.84 12.77
C LYS A 132 9.63 -3.48 12.38
N CYS A 133 9.70 -4.81 12.35
CA CYS A 133 10.87 -5.54 11.87
C CYS A 133 10.98 -5.45 10.34
N LEU A 134 9.86 -5.66 9.65
CA LEU A 134 9.77 -5.63 8.17
C LEU A 134 9.77 -4.20 7.60
N ILE A 135 9.26 -3.23 8.36
CA ILE A 135 9.16 -1.81 7.98
C ILE A 135 9.82 -0.98 9.09
N PRO A 136 11.17 -0.88 9.12
CA PRO A 136 11.89 -0.27 10.25
C PRO A 136 11.55 1.19 10.53
N SER A 137 11.07 1.93 9.52
CA SER A 137 10.64 3.33 9.68
C SER A 137 9.41 3.48 10.58
N LEU A 138 8.65 2.40 10.83
CA LEU A 138 7.53 2.37 11.78
C LEU A 138 7.97 2.43 13.25
N LYS A 139 9.27 2.32 13.56
CA LYS A 139 9.78 2.41 14.94
C LYS A 139 9.50 3.76 15.62
N LYS A 140 9.11 4.78 14.85
CA LYS A 140 8.63 6.08 15.38
C LYS A 140 7.27 5.98 16.09
N PHE A 141 6.49 4.92 15.83
CA PHE A 141 5.20 4.67 16.47
C PHE A 141 5.33 3.71 17.66
N THR A 142 4.41 3.79 18.61
CA THR A 142 4.27 2.78 19.69
C THR A 142 3.66 1.48 19.14
N ASP A 143 3.76 0.38 19.89
CA ASP A 143 3.19 -0.91 19.44
C ASP A 143 1.67 -0.83 19.26
N GLY A 144 0.97 -0.21 20.20
CA GLY A 144 -0.48 0.02 20.10
C GLY A 144 -0.86 0.88 18.88
N GLN A 145 -0.06 1.89 18.53
CA GLN A 145 -0.30 2.70 17.32
C GLN A 145 -0.16 1.88 16.04
N VAL A 146 0.85 1.00 15.97
CA VAL A 146 1.01 0.09 14.82
C VAL A 146 -0.10 -0.96 14.78
N GLU A 147 -0.53 -1.49 15.93
CA GLU A 147 -1.68 -2.39 16.02
C GLU A 147 -2.95 -1.73 15.49
N GLU A 148 -3.20 -0.46 15.80
CA GLU A 148 -4.35 0.27 15.24
C GLU A 148 -4.31 0.34 13.71
N TYR A 149 -3.14 0.57 13.10
CA TYR A 149 -3.00 0.52 11.64
C TYR A 149 -3.26 -0.89 11.08
N LEU A 150 -2.70 -1.92 11.71
CA LEU A 150 -2.91 -3.31 11.30
C LEU A 150 -4.39 -3.72 11.40
N GLU A 151 -5.11 -3.26 12.42
CA GLU A 151 -6.55 -3.49 12.57
C GLU A 151 -7.37 -2.83 11.46
N LEU A 152 -6.98 -1.65 10.98
CA LEU A 152 -7.63 -1.02 9.83
C LEU A 152 -7.44 -1.86 8.55
N VAL A 153 -6.22 -2.35 8.31
CA VAL A 153 -5.92 -3.22 7.17
C VAL A 153 -6.69 -4.54 7.27
N LYS A 154 -6.73 -5.19 8.44
CA LYS A 154 -7.51 -6.42 8.67
C LYS A 154 -8.99 -6.22 8.39
N LYS A 155 -9.59 -5.13 8.89
CA LYS A 155 -11.01 -4.80 8.65
C LYS A 155 -11.30 -4.59 7.17
N ALA A 156 -10.43 -3.89 6.45
CA ALA A 156 -10.60 -3.68 5.02
C ALA A 156 -10.45 -4.98 4.23
N LYS A 157 -9.48 -5.84 4.58
CA LYS A 157 -9.28 -7.16 3.97
C LYS A 157 -10.51 -8.05 4.12
N LEU A 158 -11.14 -8.07 5.30
CA LEU A 158 -12.39 -8.82 5.52
C LEU A 158 -13.49 -8.33 4.59
N LYS A 159 -13.72 -7.00 4.52
CA LYS A 159 -14.71 -6.42 3.61
C LYS A 159 -14.43 -6.74 2.14
N ILE A 160 -13.16 -6.68 1.72
CA ILE A 160 -12.77 -7.00 0.34
C ILE A 160 -13.07 -8.46 0.02
N SER A 161 -12.77 -9.38 0.94
CA SER A 161 -13.04 -10.82 0.77
C SER A 161 -14.52 -11.19 0.69
N GLU A 162 -15.44 -10.31 1.13
CA GLU A 162 -16.89 -10.53 1.03
C GLU A 162 -17.45 -10.16 -0.35
N ILE A 163 -16.72 -9.36 -1.14
CA ILE A 163 -17.17 -8.83 -2.44
C ILE A 163 -16.60 -9.66 -3.61
N SER A 164 -15.50 -10.36 -3.36
CA SER A 164 -14.76 -11.20 -4.30
C SER A 164 -15.17 -12.66 -4.29
#